data_AF-A0A8T3KM58-F1
#
_entry.id   AF-A0A8T3KM58-F1
#
_cell.length_a   1.000
_cell.length_b   1.000
_cell.length_c   1.000
_cell.angle_alpha   90.00
_cell.angle_beta   90.00
_cell.angle_gamma   90.00
#
_symmetry.space_group_name_H-M   'P 1'
#
loop_
_entity.id
_entity.type
_entity.pdbx_description
1 polymer ?
#
loop_
_entity_poly.entity_id
_entity_poly.type
_entity_poly.pdbx_seq_one_letter_code
_entity_poly.pdbx_strand_id
1 'polypeptide(L)'
;MLEKLREITGKIEEIQAELSRIEAKANDMDKARLDEAISVCMKGLKFEKIYSQHVAKSRYADDYEYLDGMRGIKLAEKNVKFSSGQYGKDYADRELFLMADGTFKVFYLVADISYWQDQNDVYERQVSKNQDIFQFDFDEALENLLKALEKRLINLGERTKAQQARIEKLRAMQAQ
;
A
#
# COMPACT_ATOMS: atom_id res chain seq x y z
N MET A 1 5.70 -18.24 48.01
CA MET A 1 5.73 -17.11 47.05
C MET A 1 6.79 -17.31 45.97
N LEU A 2 8.06 -17.58 46.31
CA LEU A 2 9.12 -17.81 45.34
C LEU A 2 8.85 -18.99 44.38
N GLU A 3 8.31 -20.12 44.86
CA GLU A 3 7.97 -21.25 43.98
C GLU A 3 6.86 -20.91 42.97
N LYS A 4 5.81 -20.22 43.43
CA LYS A 4 4.72 -19.74 42.56
C LYS A 4 5.24 -18.75 41.50
N LEU A 5 6.21 -17.91 41.85
CA LEU A 5 6.87 -17.03 40.87
C LEU A 5 7.65 -17.84 39.82
N ARG A 6 8.44 -18.84 40.24
CA ARG A 6 9.17 -19.72 39.30
C ARG A 6 8.24 -20.48 38.37
N GLU A 7 7.15 -21.02 38.89
CA GLU A 7 6.15 -21.73 38.07
C GLU A 7 5.52 -20.81 37.02
N ILE A 8 5.12 -19.59 37.40
CA ILE A 8 4.52 -18.62 36.47
C ILE A 8 5.55 -18.20 35.41
N THR A 9 6.79 -17.90 35.81
CA THR A 9 7.84 -17.53 34.86
C THR A 9 8.13 -18.65 33.87
N GLY A 10 8.21 -19.92 34.32
CA GLY A 10 8.40 -21.06 33.42
C GLY A 10 7.27 -21.20 32.41
N LYS A 11 6.00 -21.05 32.84
CA LYS A 11 4.85 -21.06 31.93
C LYS A 11 4.88 -19.91 30.92
N ILE A 12 5.32 -18.72 31.33
CA ILE A 12 5.49 -17.58 30.42
C ILE A 12 6.52 -17.92 29.35
N GLU A 13 7.67 -18.47 29.72
CA GLU A 13 8.73 -18.85 28.78
C GLU A 13 8.27 -19.93 27.79
N GLU A 14 7.54 -20.94 28.27
CA GLU A 14 6.96 -22.00 27.43
C GLU A 14 5.95 -21.43 26.43
N ILE A 15 5.00 -20.60 26.89
CA ILE A 15 4.00 -19.97 26.03
C ILE A 15 4.64 -19.02 25.03
N GLN A 16 5.66 -18.26 25.43
CA GLN A 16 6.40 -17.37 24.52
C GLN A 16 7.10 -18.17 23.42
N ALA A 17 7.75 -19.28 23.77
CA ALA A 17 8.40 -20.14 22.79
C ALA A 17 7.39 -20.78 21.83
N GLU A 18 6.23 -21.21 22.32
CA GLU A 18 5.15 -21.75 21.49
C GLU A 18 4.57 -20.68 20.56
N LEU A 19 4.26 -19.48 21.08
CA LEU A 19 3.75 -18.36 20.31
C LEU A 19 4.69 -17.99 19.16
N SER A 20 5.99 -17.83 19.43
CA SER A 20 6.98 -17.52 18.39
C SER A 20 7.05 -18.59 17.30
N ARG A 21 6.86 -19.88 17.63
CA ARG A 21 6.80 -20.95 16.63
C ARG A 21 5.54 -20.87 15.78
N ILE A 22 4.39 -20.58 16.40
CA ILE A 22 3.11 -20.42 15.70
C ILE A 22 3.18 -19.22 14.75
N GLU A 23 3.68 -18.07 15.22
CA GLU A 23 3.86 -16.86 14.43
C GLU A 23 4.79 -17.10 13.24
N ALA A 24 5.93 -17.77 13.45
CA ALA A 24 6.83 -18.12 12.35
C ALA A 24 6.14 -18.97 11.28
N LYS A 25 5.37 -19.98 11.69
CA LYS A 25 4.63 -20.84 10.77
C LYS A 25 3.53 -20.06 10.01
N ALA A 26 2.81 -19.19 10.70
CA ALA A 26 1.80 -18.33 10.07
C ALA A 26 2.44 -17.42 9.02
N ASN A 27 3.56 -16.78 9.38
CA ASN A 27 4.33 -15.92 8.48
C ASN A 27 4.84 -16.67 7.23
N ASP A 28 5.32 -17.90 7.39
CA ASP A 28 5.74 -18.73 6.26
C ASP A 28 4.56 -19.05 5.32
N MET A 29 3.39 -19.34 5.89
CA MET A 29 2.17 -19.61 5.12
C MET A 29 1.67 -18.37 4.38
N ASP A 30 1.63 -17.21 5.03
CA ASP A 30 1.19 -15.95 4.42
C ASP A 30 2.15 -15.50 3.32
N LYS A 31 3.46 -15.67 3.54
CA LYS A 31 4.46 -15.42 2.50
C LYS A 31 4.24 -16.31 1.28
N ALA A 32 4.00 -17.61 1.47
CA ALA A 32 3.74 -18.52 0.35
C ALA A 32 2.48 -18.12 -0.44
N ARG A 33 1.40 -17.73 0.26
CA ARG A 33 0.17 -17.22 -0.37
C ARG A 33 0.42 -15.95 -1.18
N LEU A 34 1.22 -15.02 -0.64
CA LEU A 34 1.59 -13.80 -1.36
C LEU A 34 2.43 -14.08 -2.60
N ASP A 35 3.44 -14.94 -2.48
CA ASP A 35 4.31 -15.31 -3.61
C ASP A 35 3.48 -15.94 -4.74
N GLU A 36 2.52 -16.81 -4.40
CA GLU A 36 1.56 -17.37 -5.36
C GLU A 36 0.71 -16.27 -6.01
N ALA A 37 0.11 -15.39 -5.21
CA ALA A 37 -0.73 -14.29 -5.73
C ALA A 37 0.07 -13.38 -6.68
N ILE A 38 1.28 -12.99 -6.31
CA ILE A 38 2.21 -12.21 -7.15
C ILE A 38 2.45 -12.93 -8.48
N SER A 39 2.78 -14.23 -8.44
CA SER A 39 3.10 -15.00 -9.65
C SER A 39 1.97 -14.97 -10.70
N VAL A 40 0.71 -14.90 -10.24
CA VAL A 40 -0.48 -14.84 -11.09
C VAL A 40 -0.78 -13.41 -11.54
N CYS A 41 -0.68 -12.42 -10.65
CA CYS A 41 -1.18 -11.07 -10.93
C CYS A 41 -0.18 -10.14 -11.61
N MET A 42 1.14 -10.36 -11.48
CA MET A 42 2.18 -9.38 -11.85
C MET A 42 2.04 -8.83 -13.27
N LYS A 43 1.72 -9.70 -14.25
CA LYS A 43 1.59 -9.30 -15.66
C LYS A 43 0.35 -8.42 -15.91
N GLY A 44 -0.67 -8.54 -15.07
CA GLY A 44 -1.91 -7.79 -15.17
C GLY A 44 -1.84 -6.41 -14.53
N LEU A 45 -0.91 -6.18 -13.60
CA LEU A 45 -0.85 -4.98 -12.77
C LEU A 45 -0.25 -3.75 -13.48
N LYS A 46 -0.68 -2.54 -13.06
CA LYS A 46 -0.09 -1.26 -13.51
C LYS A 46 0.68 -0.64 -12.36
N PHE A 47 2.00 -0.58 -12.49
CA PHE A 47 2.84 0.09 -11.49
C PHE A 47 3.01 1.57 -11.81
N GLU A 48 2.66 2.42 -10.84
CA GLU A 48 2.71 3.88 -10.95
C GLU A 48 3.89 4.43 -10.16
N LYS A 49 4.37 5.63 -10.52
CA LYS A 49 5.47 6.26 -9.80
C LYS A 49 5.05 6.55 -8.37
N ILE A 50 5.92 6.25 -7.42
CA ILE A 50 5.67 6.53 -6.00
C ILE A 50 6.21 7.92 -5.68
N TYR A 51 5.37 8.79 -5.13
CA TYR A 51 5.82 10.11 -4.69
C TYR A 51 6.62 10.01 -3.39
N SER A 52 7.68 10.81 -3.27
CA SER A 52 8.38 11.12 -2.02
C SER A 52 7.71 12.26 -1.29
N GLN A 53 7.20 13.26 -2.02
CA GLN A 53 6.44 14.36 -1.46
C GLN A 53 5.25 14.68 -2.35
N HIS A 54 4.12 14.95 -1.75
CA HIS A 54 2.93 15.46 -2.42
C HIS A 54 2.40 16.66 -1.63
N VAL A 55 2.23 17.78 -2.31
CA VAL A 55 1.65 18.99 -1.74
C VAL A 55 0.31 19.25 -2.41
N ALA A 56 -0.78 19.02 -1.68
CA ALA A 56 -2.12 19.29 -2.16
C ALA A 56 -2.49 20.74 -1.83
N LYS A 57 -2.58 21.59 -2.86
CA LYS A 57 -2.96 23.00 -2.69
C LYS A 57 -4.46 23.12 -2.85
N SER A 58 -5.10 23.82 -1.90
CA SER A 58 -6.56 23.86 -1.74
C SER A 58 -7.39 24.26 -2.97
N ARG A 59 -6.80 24.83 -4.04
CA ARG A 59 -7.57 25.34 -5.19
C ARG A 59 -7.00 25.18 -6.60
N TYR A 60 -5.73 24.82 -6.86
CA TYR A 60 -5.21 24.97 -8.24
C TYR A 60 -4.18 23.96 -8.76
N ALA A 61 -3.47 23.20 -7.93
CA ALA A 61 -2.52 22.19 -8.41
C ALA A 61 -2.05 21.28 -7.29
N ASP A 62 -1.82 20.01 -7.62
CA ASP A 62 -1.02 19.11 -6.83
C ASP A 62 0.43 19.20 -7.33
N ASP A 63 1.38 19.38 -6.41
CA ASP A 63 2.81 19.27 -6.73
C ASP A 63 3.35 17.93 -6.21
N TYR A 64 4.08 17.22 -7.06
CA TYR A 64 4.64 15.89 -6.74
C TYR A 64 6.14 15.85 -6.96
N GLU A 65 6.87 15.38 -5.95
CA GLU A 65 8.22 14.86 -6.09
C GLU A 65 8.19 13.34 -6.02
N TYR A 66 8.96 12.66 -6.87
CA TYR A 66 8.93 11.20 -6.98
C TYR A 66 10.22 10.55 -6.47
N LEU A 67 10.06 9.40 -5.84
CA LEU A 67 11.17 8.52 -5.50
C LEU A 67 11.80 7.99 -6.80
N ASP A 68 13.11 8.20 -6.95
CA ASP A 68 13.80 7.94 -8.21
C ASP A 68 13.69 6.46 -8.62
N GLY A 69 13.24 6.23 -9.85
CA GLY A 69 13.01 4.90 -10.41
C GLY A 69 11.94 4.04 -9.75
N MET A 70 11.32 4.46 -8.63
CA MET A 70 10.42 3.60 -7.85
C MET A 70 8.99 3.61 -8.40
N ARG A 71 8.49 2.41 -8.69
CA ARG A 71 7.11 2.19 -9.15
C ARG A 71 6.46 1.06 -8.38
N GLY A 72 5.24 1.28 -7.89
CA GLY A 72 4.57 0.33 -7.01
C GLY A 72 3.05 0.46 -7.01
N ILE A 73 2.41 -0.43 -6.27
CA ILE A 73 0.99 -0.41 -5.93
C ILE A 73 0.90 -0.56 -4.41
N LYS A 74 0.19 0.36 -3.75
CA LYS A 74 -0.10 0.27 -2.32
C LYS A 74 -1.06 -0.88 -2.08
N LEU A 75 -0.69 -1.79 -1.18
CA LEU A 75 -1.47 -2.99 -0.86
C LEU A 75 -2.15 -2.90 0.50
N ALA A 76 -1.50 -2.32 1.48
CA ALA A 76 -2.05 -2.20 2.83
C ALA A 76 -1.48 -0.97 3.52
N GLU A 77 -2.18 -0.50 4.54
CA GLU A 77 -1.72 0.57 5.42
C GLU A 77 -1.97 0.23 6.88
N LYS A 78 -1.11 0.76 7.75
CA LYS A 78 -1.24 0.62 9.19
C LYS A 78 -0.96 1.95 9.85
N ASN A 79 -1.97 2.46 10.54
CA ASN A 79 -1.86 3.66 11.36
C ASN A 79 -0.83 3.45 12.47
N VAL A 80 0.20 4.28 12.51
CA VAL A 80 1.24 4.26 13.57
C VAL A 80 1.04 5.41 14.55
N LYS A 81 0.58 6.56 14.05
CA LYS A 81 0.31 7.73 14.88
C LYS A 81 -0.82 8.53 14.27
N PHE A 82 -1.67 9.06 15.14
CA PHE A 82 -2.67 10.05 14.77
C PHE A 82 -2.75 11.11 15.86
N SER A 83 -2.76 12.38 15.47
CA SER A 83 -3.02 13.51 16.36
C SER A 83 -3.87 14.53 15.64
N SER A 84 -4.95 14.98 16.29
CA SER A 84 -5.78 16.09 15.81
C SER A 84 -5.70 17.26 16.78
N GLY A 85 -5.45 18.44 16.24
CA GLY A 85 -5.42 19.69 16.98
C GLY A 85 -6.49 20.66 16.49
N GLN A 86 -6.49 21.87 17.08
CA GLN A 86 -7.38 22.95 16.67
C GLN A 86 -7.13 23.41 15.21
N TYR A 87 -5.92 23.21 14.70
CA TYR A 87 -5.47 23.77 13.42
C TYR A 87 -5.31 22.73 12.30
N GLY A 88 -5.44 21.44 12.61
CA GLY A 88 -5.19 20.38 11.62
C GLY A 88 -5.14 18.98 12.19
N LYS A 89 -4.65 18.05 11.38
CA LYS A 89 -4.36 16.66 11.72
C LYS A 89 -2.97 16.30 11.24
N ASP A 90 -2.23 15.63 12.10
CA ASP A 90 -1.01 14.93 11.72
C ASP A 90 -1.25 13.44 11.87
N TYR A 91 -0.88 12.67 10.86
CA TYR A 91 -0.84 11.22 11.00
C TYR A 91 0.40 10.64 10.35
N ALA A 92 0.75 9.46 10.82
CA ALA A 92 1.84 8.71 10.26
C ALA A 92 1.47 7.25 10.13
N ASP A 93 1.68 6.72 8.93
CA ASP A 93 1.34 5.37 8.54
C ASP A 93 2.57 4.60 8.11
N ARG A 94 2.49 3.29 8.29
CA ARG A 94 3.29 2.37 7.49
C ARG A 94 2.45 1.91 6.33
N GLU A 95 3.05 1.86 5.15
CA GLU A 95 2.37 1.44 3.92
C GLU A 95 3.15 0.29 3.29
N LEU A 96 2.45 -0.80 2.95
CA LEU A 96 3.02 -1.91 2.20
C LEU A 96 2.80 -1.67 0.71
N PHE A 97 3.86 -1.74 -0.07
CA PHE A 97 3.81 -1.64 -1.53
C PHE A 97 4.34 -2.92 -2.19
N LEU A 98 3.65 -3.37 -3.23
CA LEU A 98 4.22 -4.28 -4.23
C LEU A 98 4.91 -3.48 -5.31
N MET A 99 6.18 -3.77 -5.54
CA MET A 99 7.05 -3.09 -6.48
C MET A 99 6.99 -3.74 -7.86
N ALA A 100 7.38 -2.99 -8.90
CA ALA A 100 7.36 -3.47 -10.28
C ALA A 100 8.28 -4.67 -10.57
N ASP A 101 9.27 -4.92 -9.72
CA ASP A 101 10.16 -6.09 -9.77
C ASP A 101 9.60 -7.31 -9.03
N GLY A 102 8.39 -7.21 -8.45
CA GLY A 102 7.74 -8.28 -7.69
C GLY A 102 8.15 -8.32 -6.21
N THR A 103 8.99 -7.39 -5.75
CA THR A 103 9.37 -7.30 -4.34
C THR A 103 8.37 -6.47 -3.52
N PHE A 104 8.38 -6.66 -2.21
CA PHE A 104 7.64 -5.78 -1.29
C PHE A 104 8.55 -4.71 -0.71
N LYS A 105 8.00 -3.52 -0.50
CA LYS A 105 8.65 -2.47 0.28
C LYS A 105 7.68 -1.83 1.26
N VAL A 106 8.17 -1.59 2.47
CA VAL A 106 7.46 -0.83 3.49
C VAL A 106 7.90 0.62 3.43
N PHE A 107 6.92 1.52 3.36
CA PHE A 107 7.12 2.95 3.43
C PHE A 107 6.58 3.50 4.76
N TYR A 108 7.15 4.62 5.18
CA TYR A 108 6.60 5.46 6.23
C TYR A 108 6.04 6.72 5.56
N LEU A 109 4.75 6.95 5.71
CA LEU A 109 4.05 8.14 5.23
C LEU A 109 3.76 9.04 6.43
N VAL A 110 4.15 10.31 6.35
CA VAL A 110 3.73 11.36 7.28
C VAL A 110 2.86 12.33 6.51
N ALA A 111 1.72 12.70 7.09
CA ALA A 111 0.83 13.70 6.53
C ALA A 111 0.58 14.79 7.59
N ASP A 112 0.76 16.04 7.17
CA ASP A 112 0.34 17.25 7.89
C ASP A 112 -0.80 17.87 7.10
N ILE A 113 -1.99 17.87 7.69
CA ILE A 113 -3.24 18.30 7.06
C ILE A 113 -3.78 19.51 7.79
N SER A 114 -4.02 20.60 7.06
CA SER A 114 -4.60 21.81 7.61
C SER A 114 -6.10 21.88 7.39
N TYR A 115 -6.84 22.41 8.38
CA TYR A 115 -8.26 22.73 8.18
C TYR A 115 -8.49 24.07 7.47
N TRP A 116 -7.44 24.88 7.30
CA TRP A 116 -7.57 26.21 6.70
C TRP A 116 -7.46 26.14 5.19
N GLN A 117 -8.40 26.77 4.49
CA GLN A 117 -8.44 26.78 3.03
C GLN A 117 -7.23 27.45 2.36
N ASP A 118 -6.35 28.14 3.11
CA ASP A 118 -5.19 28.84 2.56
C ASP A 118 -3.87 28.10 2.82
N GLN A 119 -3.93 26.93 3.46
CA GLN A 119 -2.77 26.10 3.74
C GLN A 119 -2.76 24.85 2.85
N ASN A 120 -1.56 24.33 2.62
CA ASN A 120 -1.38 23.13 1.81
C ASN A 120 -1.27 21.92 2.73
N ASP A 121 -1.89 20.82 2.31
CA ASP A 121 -1.62 19.53 2.94
C ASP A 121 -0.32 18.98 2.39
N VAL A 122 0.55 18.52 3.27
CA VAL A 122 1.87 17.99 2.90
C VAL A 122 1.94 16.53 3.28
N TYR A 123 2.26 15.70 2.29
CA TYR A 123 2.42 14.26 2.43
C TYR A 123 3.86 13.90 2.09
N GLU A 124 4.57 13.29 3.02
CA GLU A 124 5.96 12.86 2.85
C GLU A 124 6.09 11.36 3.04
N ARG A 125 6.64 10.69 2.03
CA ARG A 125 6.87 9.25 2.02
C ARG A 125 8.36 8.95 1.99
N GLN A 126 8.79 8.07 2.88
CA GLN A 126 10.16 7.60 2.97
C GLN A 126 10.20 6.08 3.07
N VAL A 127 11.28 5.45 2.59
CA VAL A 127 11.47 4.00 2.76
C VAL A 127 11.67 3.72 4.25
N SER A 128 10.87 2.82 4.82
CA SER A 128 10.98 2.45 6.23
C SER A 128 12.29 1.72 6.51
N LYS A 129 12.93 1.98 7.66
CA LYS A 129 14.08 1.17 8.10
C LYS A 129 13.67 -0.26 8.47
N ASN A 130 12.43 -0.43 8.95
CA ASN A 130 11.85 -1.74 9.22
C ASN A 130 11.02 -2.19 8.00
N GLN A 131 11.51 -3.24 7.32
CA GLN A 131 10.88 -3.85 6.15
C GLN A 131 10.06 -5.11 6.50
N ASP A 132 9.76 -5.34 7.77
CA ASP A 132 8.89 -6.44 8.20
C ASP A 132 7.47 -6.22 7.66
N ILE A 133 7.01 -7.14 6.82
CA ILE A 133 5.70 -7.10 6.16
C ILE A 133 4.62 -7.83 6.98
N PHE A 134 5.00 -8.63 7.98
CA PHE A 134 4.05 -9.40 8.80
C PHE A 134 3.26 -8.54 9.80
N GLN A 135 3.59 -7.25 9.88
CA GLN A 135 2.85 -6.27 10.67
C GLN A 135 1.52 -5.84 10.03
N PHE A 136 1.28 -6.18 8.76
CA PHE A 136 0.11 -5.80 7.95
C PHE A 136 -0.91 -6.92 7.88
N ASP A 137 -2.16 -6.57 7.56
CA ASP A 137 -3.20 -7.54 7.25
C ASP A 137 -3.00 -8.08 5.82
N PHE A 138 -2.71 -9.37 5.70
CA PHE A 138 -2.47 -10.02 4.40
C PHE A 138 -3.74 -10.23 3.59
N ASP A 139 -4.88 -10.44 4.24
CA ASP A 139 -6.14 -10.60 3.53
C ASP A 139 -6.54 -9.24 2.92
N GLU A 140 -6.31 -8.14 3.64
CA GLU A 140 -6.43 -6.78 3.07
C GLU A 140 -5.52 -6.58 1.84
N ALA A 141 -4.25 -7.00 1.95
CA ALA A 141 -3.30 -6.88 0.84
C ALA A 141 -3.74 -7.65 -0.41
N LEU A 142 -4.26 -8.88 -0.22
CA LEU A 142 -4.79 -9.71 -1.31
C LEU A 142 -6.07 -9.11 -1.92
N GLU A 143 -6.98 -8.58 -1.10
CA GLU A 143 -8.16 -7.87 -1.58
C GLU A 143 -7.80 -6.65 -2.41
N ASN A 144 -6.82 -5.86 -1.97
CA ASN A 144 -6.40 -4.65 -2.67
C ASN A 144 -5.69 -4.98 -3.99
N LEU A 145 -4.95 -6.10 -4.06
CA LEU A 145 -4.44 -6.64 -5.32
C LEU A 145 -5.56 -6.98 -6.29
N LEU A 146 -6.61 -7.67 -5.83
CA LEU A 146 -7.76 -8.02 -6.66
C LEU A 146 -8.48 -6.76 -7.16
N LYS A 147 -8.78 -5.81 -6.27
CA LYS A 147 -9.41 -4.53 -6.63
C LYS A 147 -8.59 -3.75 -7.67
N ALA A 148 -7.25 -3.77 -7.56
CA ALA A 148 -6.37 -3.13 -8.52
C ALA A 148 -6.47 -3.78 -9.92
N LEU A 149 -6.53 -5.11 -9.99
CA LEU A 149 -6.73 -5.85 -11.25
C LEU A 149 -8.10 -5.57 -11.86
N GLU A 150 -9.16 -5.63 -11.06
CA GLU A 150 -10.54 -5.38 -11.51
C GLU A 150 -10.70 -3.97 -12.08
N LYS A 151 -10.21 -2.95 -11.36
CA LYS A 151 -10.22 -1.57 -11.82
C LYS A 151 -9.47 -1.40 -13.14
N ARG A 152 -8.33 -2.09 -13.29
CA ARG A 152 -7.58 -2.09 -14.55
C ARG A 152 -8.34 -2.76 -15.68
N LEU A 153 -8.96 -3.90 -15.44
CA LEU A 153 -9.75 -4.62 -16.43
C LEU A 153 -10.89 -3.74 -16.97
N ILE A 154 -11.63 -3.09 -16.07
CA ILE A 154 -12.71 -2.14 -16.44
C ILE A 154 -12.15 -1.01 -17.31
N ASN A 155 -11.09 -0.34 -16.85
CA ASN A 155 -10.48 0.78 -17.59
C ASN A 155 -10.00 0.37 -19.00
N LEU A 156 -9.36 -0.79 -19.12
CA LEU A 156 -8.93 -1.31 -20.42
C LEU A 156 -10.12 -1.63 -21.33
N GLY A 157 -11.20 -2.19 -20.79
CA GLY A 157 -12.43 -2.45 -21.53
C GLY A 157 -13.06 -1.16 -22.07
N GLU A 158 -13.19 -0.13 -21.23
CA GLU A 158 -13.72 1.18 -21.63
C GLU A 158 -12.85 1.87 -22.68
N ARG A 159 -11.52 1.89 -22.49
CA ARG A 159 -10.59 2.47 -23.45
C ARG A 159 -10.62 1.74 -24.79
N THR A 160 -10.74 0.41 -24.77
CA THR A 160 -10.84 -0.38 -26.00
C THR A 160 -12.08 -0.01 -26.79
N LYS A 161 -13.25 0.05 -26.14
CA LYS A 161 -14.51 0.49 -26.77
C LYS A 161 -14.39 1.90 -27.35
N ALA A 162 -13.79 2.83 -26.59
CA ALA A 162 -13.59 4.20 -27.05
C ALA A 162 -12.69 4.28 -28.29
N GLN A 163 -11.61 3.49 -28.35
CA GLN A 163 -10.75 3.46 -29.54
C GLN A 163 -11.42 2.80 -30.74
N GLN A 164 -12.24 1.76 -30.54
CA GLN A 164 -13.02 1.15 -31.61
C GLN A 164 -13.99 2.15 -32.24
N ALA A 165 -14.77 2.87 -31.43
CA ALA A 165 -15.68 3.91 -31.91
C ALA A 165 -14.94 5.02 -32.67
N ARG A 166 -13.74 5.40 -32.21
CA ARG A 166 -12.89 6.37 -32.92
C ARG A 166 -12.45 5.85 -34.28
N ILE A 167 -12.02 4.59 -34.38
CA ILE A 167 -11.60 3.97 -35.64
C ILE A 167 -12.76 3.93 -36.65
N GLU A 168 -13.96 3.56 -36.21
CA GLU A 168 -15.15 3.54 -37.06
C GLU A 168 -15.47 4.93 -37.61
N LYS A 169 -15.43 5.97 -36.75
CA LYS A 169 -15.62 7.36 -37.17
C LYS A 169 -14.59 7.78 -38.21
N LEU A 170 -13.30 7.44 -38.01
CA LEU A 170 -12.23 7.79 -38.95
C LEU A 170 -12.40 7.07 -40.30
N ARG A 171 -12.81 5.80 -40.31
CA ARG A 171 -13.09 5.05 -41.54
C ARG A 171 -14.25 5.66 -42.33
N ALA A 172 -15.32 6.05 -41.66
CA ALA A 172 -16.47 6.70 -42.30
C ALA A 172 -16.08 8.03 -42.97
N MET A 173 -15.14 8.78 -42.39
CA MET A 173 -14.63 10.03 -42.96
C MET A 173 -13.69 9.82 -44.16
N GLN A 174 -13.01 8.69 -44.26
CA GLN A 174 -12.12 8.35 -45.39
C GLN A 174 -12.86 7.73 -46.58
N ALA A 175 -14.10 7.30 -46.38
CA ALA A 175 -14.96 6.73 -47.42
C ALA A 175 -15.84 7.81 -48.12
N GLN A 176 -15.68 9.09 -47.74
CA GLN A 176 -16.27 10.27 -48.38
C GLN A 176 -15.21 11.00 -49.21
#